data_AF-A0A2W1BE67-F1
#
_entry.id   AF-A0A2W1BE67-F1
#
_cell.length_a   1.000
_cell.length_b   1.000
_cell.length_c   1.000
_cell.angle_alpha   90.00
_cell.angle_beta   90.00
_cell.angle_gamma   90.00
#
_symmetry.space_group_name_H-M   'P 1'
#
loop_
_entity.id
_entity.type
_entity.pdbx_description
1 polymer ?
#
loop_
_entity_poly.entity_id
_entity_poly.type
_entity_poly.pdbx_seq_one_letter_code
_entity_poly.pdbx_strand_id
1 'polypeptide(L)'
;MERTDKKGRQEPPPEETEEPDAEELETASDAETAAREKEARAQASIKEREREVQRALATSLRDRDKEREYHKRDEAVQHFNALLADLVRNPDLSWRDAKKQLKKDHRYSLAELLTKDDKGGGISREQSHSPGI
;
A
#
# COMPACT_ATOMS: atom_id res chain seq x y z
N MET A 1 -33.30 -80.07 -62.63
CA MET A 1 -32.56 -80.21 -61.36
C MET A 1 -31.50 -79.14 -61.34
N GLU A 2 -31.61 -78.14 -60.46
CA GLU A 2 -30.57 -77.24 -59.91
C GLU A 2 -31.33 -76.21 -59.06
N ARG A 3 -31.42 -76.39 -57.73
CA ARG A 3 -30.55 -75.85 -56.67
C ARG A 3 -30.36 -74.33 -56.76
N THR A 4 -30.85 -73.60 -55.75
CA THR A 4 -30.10 -72.63 -54.92
C THR A 4 -31.09 -71.92 -53.98
N ASP A 5 -31.11 -72.23 -52.68
CA ASP A 5 -30.24 -71.71 -51.61
C ASP A 5 -30.87 -70.51 -50.90
N LYS A 6 -31.52 -70.83 -49.78
CA LYS A 6 -32.10 -69.92 -48.80
C LYS A 6 -30.95 -69.28 -48.01
N LYS A 7 -30.46 -68.14 -48.48
CA LYS A 7 -29.37 -67.38 -47.84
C LYS A 7 -29.91 -66.67 -46.59
N GLY A 8 -29.72 -67.29 -45.43
CA GLY A 8 -29.94 -66.68 -44.12
C GLY A 8 -29.01 -65.49 -43.92
N ARG A 9 -29.60 -64.32 -43.65
CA ARG A 9 -28.90 -63.12 -43.23
C ARG A 9 -28.66 -63.24 -41.72
N GLN A 10 -27.42 -63.39 -41.29
CA GLN A 10 -27.02 -63.19 -39.90
C GLN A 10 -26.69 -61.71 -39.72
N GLU A 11 -27.30 -61.07 -38.71
CA GLU A 11 -26.92 -59.75 -38.23
C GLU A 11 -25.72 -59.87 -37.28
N PRO A 12 -24.79 -58.90 -37.28
CA PRO A 12 -23.67 -58.89 -36.34
C PRO A 12 -24.18 -58.66 -34.91
N PRO A 13 -23.48 -59.17 -33.88
CA PRO A 13 -23.90 -58.99 -32.49
C PRO A 13 -23.72 -57.52 -32.08
N PRO A 14 -24.53 -57.01 -31.14
CA PRO A 14 -24.41 -55.64 -30.66
C PRO A 14 -23.08 -55.47 -29.91
N GLU A 15 -22.36 -54.40 -30.25
CA GLU A 15 -21.23 -53.88 -29.49
C GLU A 15 -21.76 -53.49 -28.09
N GLU A 16 -21.35 -54.21 -27.05
CA GLU A 16 -21.55 -53.80 -25.65
C GLU A 16 -20.70 -52.53 -25.44
N THR A 17 -21.31 -51.37 -25.63
CA THR A 17 -20.84 -50.15 -24.98
C THR A 17 -21.13 -50.32 -23.50
N GLU A 18 -20.10 -50.67 -22.72
CA GLU A 18 -20.18 -50.59 -21.26
C GLU A 18 -20.49 -49.13 -20.89
N GLU A 19 -21.74 -48.89 -20.51
CA GLU A 19 -22.14 -47.62 -19.88
C GLU A 19 -21.32 -47.47 -18.60
N PRO A 20 -20.62 -46.34 -18.39
CA PRO A 20 -19.80 -46.15 -17.20
C PRO A 20 -20.68 -46.31 -15.95
N ASP A 21 -20.24 -47.15 -15.03
CA ASP A 21 -20.98 -47.45 -13.81
C ASP A 21 -21.25 -46.15 -13.03
N ALA A 22 -22.47 -46.00 -12.51
CA ALA A 22 -22.92 -44.77 -11.85
C ALA A 22 -22.03 -44.41 -10.65
N GLU A 23 -21.39 -45.37 -9.99
CA GLU A 23 -20.42 -45.11 -8.93
C GLU A 23 -19.09 -44.56 -9.46
N GLU A 24 -18.67 -44.94 -10.67
CA GLU A 24 -17.46 -44.43 -11.29
C GLU A 24 -17.62 -42.98 -11.79
N LEU A 25 -18.83 -42.61 -12.22
CA LEU A 25 -19.21 -41.22 -12.55
C LEU A 25 -19.30 -40.31 -11.31
N GLU A 26 -19.90 -40.80 -10.22
CA GLU A 26 -19.98 -40.07 -8.94
C GLU A 26 -18.58 -39.85 -8.33
N THR A 27 -17.72 -40.87 -8.33
CA THR A 27 -16.35 -40.75 -7.80
C THR A 27 -15.46 -39.86 -8.66
N ALA A 28 -15.62 -39.86 -9.99
CA ALA A 28 -14.93 -38.93 -10.89
C ALA A 28 -15.41 -37.47 -10.66
N SER A 29 -16.71 -37.27 -10.47
CA SER A 29 -17.30 -35.97 -10.12
C SER A 29 -16.77 -35.44 -8.78
N ASP A 30 -16.71 -36.29 -7.76
CA ASP A 30 -16.24 -35.92 -6.42
C ASP A 30 -14.72 -35.64 -6.39
N ALA A 31 -13.95 -36.34 -7.24
CA ALA A 31 -12.53 -36.03 -7.46
C ALA A 31 -12.33 -34.67 -8.16
N GLU A 32 -13.18 -34.33 -9.13
CA GLU A 32 -13.13 -33.05 -9.86
C GLU A 32 -13.52 -31.86 -8.97
N THR A 33 -14.53 -32.02 -8.11
CA THR A 33 -14.92 -31.00 -7.12
C THR A 33 -13.82 -30.79 -6.07
N ALA A 34 -13.19 -31.86 -5.58
CA ALA A 34 -12.08 -31.79 -4.63
C ALA A 34 -10.84 -31.12 -5.23
N ALA A 35 -10.55 -31.35 -6.51
CA ALA A 35 -9.45 -30.68 -7.22
C ALA A 35 -9.73 -29.17 -7.36
N ARG A 36 -10.94 -28.78 -7.76
CA ARG A 36 -11.35 -27.37 -7.85
C ARG A 36 -11.33 -26.67 -6.48
N GLU A 37 -11.73 -27.34 -5.40
CA GLU A 37 -11.64 -26.77 -4.06
C GLU A 37 -10.19 -26.49 -3.64
N LYS A 38 -9.25 -27.39 -3.95
CA LYS A 38 -7.82 -27.19 -3.63
C LYS A 38 -7.25 -26.02 -4.43
N GLU A 39 -7.57 -25.91 -5.71
CA GLU A 39 -7.17 -24.77 -6.54
C GLU A 39 -7.79 -23.46 -6.05
N ALA A 40 -9.08 -23.46 -5.69
CA ALA A 40 -9.77 -22.30 -5.15
C ALA A 40 -9.15 -21.83 -3.82
N ARG A 41 -8.78 -22.75 -2.92
CA ARG A 41 -8.05 -22.42 -1.68
C ARG A 41 -6.67 -21.85 -1.97
N ALA A 42 -5.92 -22.42 -2.91
CA ALA A 42 -4.61 -21.90 -3.29
C ALA A 42 -4.70 -20.50 -3.92
N GLN A 43 -5.66 -20.28 -4.82
CA GLN A 43 -5.92 -18.96 -5.41
C GLN A 43 -6.38 -17.93 -4.38
N ALA A 44 -7.24 -18.33 -3.42
CA ALA A 44 -7.65 -17.47 -2.32
C ALA A 44 -6.46 -17.04 -1.46
N SER A 45 -5.56 -17.99 -1.14
CA SER A 45 -4.34 -17.70 -0.37
C SER A 45 -3.41 -16.73 -1.09
N ILE A 46 -3.20 -16.91 -2.40
CA ILE A 46 -2.37 -16.00 -3.22
C ILE A 46 -2.99 -14.60 -3.24
N LYS A 47 -4.29 -14.51 -3.49
CA LYS A 47 -5.03 -13.23 -3.54
C LYS A 47 -5.00 -12.48 -2.21
N GLU A 48 -5.11 -13.20 -1.10
CA GLU A 48 -5.04 -12.60 0.24
C GLU A 48 -3.65 -12.03 0.52
N ARG A 49 -2.60 -12.79 0.16
CA ARG A 49 -1.22 -12.33 0.30
C ARG A 49 -0.92 -11.11 -0.57
N GLU A 50 -1.39 -11.09 -1.81
CA GLU A 50 -1.25 -9.93 -2.68
C GLU A 50 -1.93 -8.69 -2.10
N ARG A 51 -3.11 -8.86 -1.50
CA ARG A 51 -3.82 -7.78 -0.81
C ARG A 51 -3.05 -7.27 0.41
N GLU A 52 -2.37 -8.13 1.14
CA GLU A 52 -1.47 -7.72 2.23
C GLU A 52 -0.25 -6.95 1.72
N VAL A 53 0.40 -7.44 0.67
CA VAL A 53 1.54 -6.76 0.04
C VAL A 53 1.13 -5.38 -0.45
N GLN A 54 -0.02 -5.25 -1.12
CA GLN A 54 -0.52 -3.95 -1.58
C GLN A 54 -0.83 -3.01 -0.41
N ARG A 55 -1.42 -3.52 0.68
CA ARG A 55 -1.65 -2.72 1.89
C ARG A 55 -0.34 -2.24 2.50
N ALA A 56 0.64 -3.13 2.67
CA ALA A 56 1.95 -2.79 3.23
C ALA A 56 2.70 -1.77 2.35
N LEU A 57 2.65 -1.95 1.03
CA LEU A 57 3.25 -1.00 0.07
C LEU A 57 2.57 0.37 0.15
N ALA A 58 1.24 0.43 0.16
CA ALA A 58 0.50 1.68 0.28
C ALA A 58 0.83 2.43 1.57
N THR A 59 0.97 1.70 2.69
CA THR A 59 1.40 2.27 3.97
C THR A 59 2.83 2.79 3.89
N SER A 60 3.78 1.97 3.41
CA SER A 60 5.18 2.35 3.29
C SER A 60 5.40 3.58 2.42
N LEU A 61 4.68 3.70 1.30
CA LEU A 61 4.73 4.88 0.44
C LEU A 61 4.24 6.14 1.18
N ARG A 62 3.10 6.05 1.87
CA ARG A 62 2.57 7.16 2.66
C ARG A 62 3.51 7.57 3.78
N ASP A 63 4.13 6.61 4.46
CA ASP A 63 5.05 6.90 5.55
C ASP A 63 6.33 7.55 5.04
N ARG A 64 6.85 7.09 3.89
CA ARG A 64 8.00 7.74 3.25
C ARG A 64 7.70 9.16 2.79
N ASP A 65 6.50 9.40 2.26
CA ASP A 65 6.11 10.75 1.83
C ASP A 65 5.96 11.68 3.03
N LYS A 66 5.36 11.19 4.13
CA LYS A 66 5.32 11.92 5.39
C LYS A 66 6.73 12.25 5.89
N GLU A 67 7.62 11.27 5.94
CA GLU A 67 8.99 11.44 6.42
C GLU A 67 9.74 12.52 5.62
N ARG A 68 9.57 12.52 4.29
CA ARG A 68 10.15 13.56 3.42
C ARG A 68 9.62 14.96 3.75
N GLU A 69 8.31 15.09 3.91
CA GLU A 69 7.71 16.37 4.28
C GLU A 69 8.13 16.81 5.71
N TYR A 70 8.27 15.86 6.64
CA TYR A 70 8.79 16.13 7.98
C TYR A 70 10.23 16.63 7.94
N HIS A 71 11.13 15.97 7.22
CA HIS A 71 12.51 16.43 7.09
C HIS A 71 12.61 17.81 6.46
N LYS A 72 11.85 18.06 5.37
CA LYS A 72 11.81 19.38 4.73
C LYS A 72 11.32 20.47 5.67
N ARG A 73 10.31 20.16 6.49
CA ARG A 73 9.80 21.07 7.52
C ARG A 73 10.84 21.29 8.62
N ASP A 74 11.48 20.23 9.10
CA ASP A 74 12.49 20.30 10.15
C ASP A 74 13.71 21.11 9.72
N GLU A 75 14.22 20.89 8.51
CA GLU A 75 15.28 21.70 7.91
C GLU A 75 14.90 23.18 7.85
N ALA A 76 13.68 23.49 7.41
CA ALA A 76 13.20 24.86 7.37
C ALA A 76 13.09 25.48 8.79
N VAL A 77 12.64 24.72 9.79
CA VAL A 77 12.62 25.15 11.20
C VAL A 77 14.03 25.41 11.72
N GLN A 78 14.98 24.51 11.44
CA GLN A 78 16.38 24.67 11.83
C GLN A 78 17.00 25.93 11.21
N HIS A 79 16.77 26.16 9.92
CA HIS A 79 17.22 27.39 9.25
C HIS A 79 16.58 28.65 9.84
N PHE A 80 15.30 28.58 10.19
CA PHE A 80 14.60 29.70 10.82
C PHE A 80 15.12 29.99 12.23
N ASN A 81 15.38 28.96 13.04
CA ASN A 81 15.96 29.10 14.37
C ASN A 81 17.39 29.67 14.32
N ALA A 82 18.20 29.21 13.35
CA ALA A 82 19.53 29.80 13.12
C ALA A 82 19.43 31.29 12.77
N LEU A 83 18.46 31.66 11.93
CA LEU A 83 18.20 33.05 11.58
C LEU A 83 17.76 33.90 12.78
N LEU A 84 16.93 33.34 13.67
CA LEU A 84 16.54 33.98 14.93
C LEU A 84 17.75 34.19 15.83
N ALA A 85 18.61 33.18 16.01
CA ALA A 85 19.81 33.29 16.83
C ALA A 85 20.77 34.38 16.32
N ASP A 86 20.92 34.51 14.99
CA ASP A 86 21.82 35.50 14.37
C ASP A 86 21.30 36.94 14.50
N LEU A 87 20.00 37.15 14.24
CA LEU A 87 19.38 38.47 14.04
C LEU A 87 18.56 38.96 15.25
N VAL A 88 18.04 38.06 16.08
CA VAL A 88 17.16 38.36 17.21
C VAL A 88 17.88 37.99 18.52
N ARG A 89 18.97 38.72 18.82
CA ARG A 89 19.79 38.50 20.03
C ARG A 89 19.15 39.05 21.31
N ASN A 90 18.19 39.96 21.16
CA ASN A 90 17.45 40.56 22.29
C ASN A 90 16.11 39.83 22.44
N PRO A 91 15.91 39.02 23.49
CA PRO A 91 14.68 38.25 23.69
C PRO A 91 13.46 39.13 24.02
N ASP A 92 13.67 40.38 24.47
CA ASP A 92 12.61 41.36 24.74
C ASP A 92 12.04 42.00 23.47
N LEU A 93 12.62 41.70 22.29
CA LEU A 93 12.17 42.26 21.04
C LEU A 93 10.80 41.70 20.66
N SER A 94 9.84 42.59 20.38
CA SER A 94 8.52 42.17 19.93
C SER A 94 8.62 41.38 18.61
N TRP A 95 7.77 40.35 18.44
CA TRP A 95 7.72 39.58 17.19
C TRP A 95 7.50 40.45 15.96
N ARG A 96 6.77 41.57 16.10
CA ARG A 96 6.56 42.51 14.99
C ARG A 96 7.87 43.14 14.53
N ASP A 97 8.76 43.46 15.46
CA ASP A 97 10.04 44.09 15.15
C ASP A 97 11.09 43.05 14.76
N ALA A 98 11.11 41.87 15.39
CA ALA A 98 11.88 40.72 14.95
C ALA A 98 11.55 40.36 13.49
N LYS A 99 10.26 40.26 13.15
CA LYS A 99 9.79 39.97 11.79
C LYS A 99 10.19 41.03 10.76
N LYS A 100 10.24 42.31 11.12
CA LYS A 100 10.76 43.36 10.24
C LYS A 100 12.24 43.18 9.94
N GLN A 101 13.03 42.71 10.91
CA GLN A 101 14.46 42.43 10.72
C GLN A 101 14.66 41.17 9.87
N LEU A 102 13.96 40.09 10.20
CA LEU A 102 14.03 38.82 9.47
C LEU A 102 13.67 39.00 7.99
N LYS A 103 12.64 39.79 7.66
CA LYS A 103 12.23 40.08 6.27
C LYS A 103 13.29 40.78 5.41
N LYS A 104 14.30 41.41 6.01
CA LYS A 104 15.39 42.05 5.28
C LYS A 104 16.47 41.05 4.85
N ASP A 105 16.49 39.86 5.44
CA ASP A 105 17.44 38.80 5.14
C ASP A 105 16.89 37.86 4.06
N HIS A 106 17.71 37.54 3.05
CA HIS A 106 17.31 36.67 1.94
C HIS A 106 16.94 35.25 2.42
N ARG A 107 17.53 34.78 3.52
CA ARG A 107 17.29 33.45 4.11
C ARG A 107 15.89 33.32 4.70
N TYR A 108 15.22 34.44 5.00
CA TYR A 108 13.84 34.41 5.50
C TYR A 108 12.84 33.84 4.46
N SER A 109 13.17 33.91 3.17
CA SER A 109 12.37 33.27 2.12
C SER A 109 12.34 31.73 2.23
N LEU A 110 13.41 31.11 2.74
CA LEU A 110 13.48 29.65 2.99
C LEU A 110 12.52 29.23 4.10
N ALA A 111 12.35 30.10 5.10
CA ALA A 111 11.37 29.90 6.15
C ALA A 111 9.94 30.23 5.68
N GLU A 112 9.72 30.81 4.49
CA GLU A 112 8.37 31.17 4.03
C GLU A 112 7.48 29.92 3.83
N LEU A 113 8.09 28.78 3.52
CA LEU A 113 7.48 27.45 3.45
C LEU A 113 6.91 26.94 4.78
N LEU A 114 7.34 27.50 5.92
CA LEU A 114 6.80 27.15 7.24
C LEU A 114 5.44 27.82 7.48
N THR A 115 4.52 27.10 8.13
CA THR A 115 3.22 27.65 8.52
C THR A 115 3.38 28.73 9.58
N LYS A 116 2.35 29.56 9.77
CA LYS A 116 2.36 30.64 10.76
C LYS A 116 2.58 30.12 12.19
N ASP A 117 2.10 28.92 12.49
CA ASP A 117 2.22 28.29 13.81
C ASP A 117 3.67 27.92 14.14
N ASP A 118 4.48 27.49 13.17
CA ASP A 118 5.91 27.21 13.41
C ASP A 118 6.70 28.46 13.76
N LYS A 119 6.44 29.54 13.03
CA LYS A 119 7.14 30.82 13.20
C LYS A 119 6.80 31.47 14.53
N GLY A 120 5.54 31.33 14.98
CA GLY A 120 5.07 31.86 16.26
C GLY A 120 5.40 30.96 17.46
N GLY A 121 5.50 29.65 17.25
CA GLY A 121 5.85 28.67 18.26
C GLY A 121 7.32 28.73 18.67
N GLY A 122 8.25 28.87 17.73
CA GLY A 122 9.70 28.93 18.01
C GLY A 122 10.09 30.06 18.97
N ILE A 123 9.62 31.27 18.68
CA ILE A 123 9.83 32.48 19.51
C ILE A 123 9.16 32.41 20.89
N SER A 124 8.06 31.66 21.05
CA SER A 124 7.38 31.51 22.35
C SER A 124 7.97 30.35 23.17
N ARG A 125 8.55 29.34 22.51
CA ARG A 125 9.13 28.14 23.15
C ARG A 125 10.55 28.38 23.66
N GLU A 126 11.32 29.29 23.06
CA GLU A 126 12.61 29.72 23.62
C GLU A 126 12.45 30.58 24.89
N GLN A 127 11.28 31.19 25.12
CA GLN A 127 10.99 31.93 26.36
C GLN A 127 10.68 31.01 27.57
N SER A 128 10.57 29.69 27.38
CA SER A 128 10.24 28.75 28.46
C SER A 128 11.36 27.78 28.85
N HIS A 129 12.53 27.84 28.22
CA HIS A 129 13.71 27.07 28.65
C HIS A 129 14.71 27.97 29.37
N SER A 130 14.34 28.44 30.57
CA SER A 130 15.35 28.71 31.60
C SER A 130 15.81 27.36 32.17
N PRO A 131 17.10 27.00 32.08
CA PRO A 131 17.63 25.91 32.88
C PRO A 131 17.65 26.39 34.33
N GLY A 132 16.75 25.85 35.15
CA GLY A 132 16.83 26.00 36.59
C GLY A 132 18.16 25.44 37.08
N ILE A 133 18.98 26.33 37.64
CA ILE A 133 20.00 25.99 38.64
C ILE A 133 19.34 26.09 40.01
#